data_AF-N9NYA9-F1
#
_entry.id   AF-N9NYA9-F1
#
_cell.length_a   1.000
_cell.length_b   1.000
_cell.length_c   1.000
_cell.angle_alpha   90.00
_cell.angle_beta   90.00
_cell.angle_gamma   90.00
#
_symmetry.space_group_name_H-M   'P 1'
#
loop_
_entity.id
_entity.type
_entity.pdbx_description
1 polymer ?
#
loop_
_entity_poly.entity_id
_entity_poly.type
_entity_poly.pdbx_seq_one_letter_code
_entity_poly.pdbx_strand_id
1 'polypeptide(L)'
;MSRNKKIRAWLEMGVGRTSALAKVLNCSRQFVSKVSLMDKGISESQWNAISYGISIIELDEKSNQKKIEQIIIKAAHLSHSKEREIKHFAQIELDKWIEALGRAA
;
A
#
# COMPACT_ATOMS: atom_id res chain seq x y z
N MET A 1 -23.98 -4.08 1.81
CA MET A 1 -22.91 -3.53 2.68
C MET A 1 -22.98 -2.00 2.61
N SER A 2 -23.06 -1.28 3.74
CA SER A 2 -23.09 0.19 3.73
C SER A 2 -21.74 0.77 3.27
N ARG A 3 -21.73 1.99 2.72
CA ARG A 3 -20.52 2.67 2.25
C ARG A 3 -19.46 2.80 3.35
N ASN A 4 -19.88 3.15 4.57
CA ASN A 4 -19.01 3.27 5.73
C ASN A 4 -18.33 1.93 6.07
N LYS A 5 -19.07 0.81 5.96
CA LYS A 5 -18.51 -0.55 6.15
C LYS A 5 -17.48 -0.90 5.07
N LYS A 6 -17.68 -0.48 3.82
CA LYS A 6 -16.68 -0.66 2.75
C LYS A 6 -15.39 0.10 3.05
N ILE A 7 -15.50 1.35 3.50
CA ILE A 7 -14.34 2.17 3.89
C ILE A 7 -13.59 1.48 5.04
N ARG A 8 -14.30 1.02 6.07
CA ARG A 8 -13.69 0.34 7.21
C ARG A 8 -12.91 -0.90 6.78
N ALA A 9 -13.54 -1.80 6.03
CA ALA A 9 -12.88 -3.00 5.54
C ALA A 9 -11.62 -2.67 4.72
N TRP A 10 -11.71 -1.68 3.83
CA TRP A 10 -10.58 -1.26 3.02
C TRP A 10 -9.41 -0.70 3.86
N LEU A 11 -9.70 0.07 4.90
CA LEU A 11 -8.70 0.59 5.83
C LEU A 11 -8.02 -0.53 6.64
N GLU A 12 -8.76 -1.58 6.99
CA GLU A 12 -8.23 -2.75 7.72
C GLU A 12 -7.37 -3.66 6.83
N MET A 13 -7.65 -3.71 5.52
CA MET A 13 -6.91 -4.53 4.56
C MET A 13 -5.49 -4.04 4.26
N GLY A 14 -5.13 -2.80 4.60
CA GLY A 14 -3.81 -2.26 4.27
C GLY A 14 -3.23 -1.36 5.34
N VAL A 15 -1.93 -1.50 5.56
CA VAL A 15 -1.21 -0.72 6.58
C VAL A 15 -1.07 0.73 6.14
N GLY A 16 -1.41 1.67 7.02
CA GLY A 16 -1.23 3.10 6.76
C GLY A 16 -2.26 3.74 5.84
N ARG A 17 -3.25 2.98 5.33
CA ARG A 17 -4.31 3.47 4.43
C ARG A 17 -5.12 4.64 4.99
N THR A 18 -5.34 4.69 6.30
CA THR A 18 -5.98 5.85 6.97
C THR A 18 -5.20 7.14 6.76
N SER A 19 -3.87 7.07 6.88
CA SER A 19 -2.99 8.22 6.69
C SER A 19 -2.88 8.61 5.21
N ALA A 20 -2.83 7.62 4.31
CA ALA A 20 -2.80 7.85 2.87
C ALA A 20 -4.10 8.53 2.39
N LEU A 21 -5.25 8.01 2.79
CA LEU A 21 -6.55 8.55 2.41
C LEU A 21 -6.77 9.96 2.98
N ALA A 22 -6.33 10.23 4.20
CA ALA A 22 -6.36 11.56 4.79
C ALA A 22 -5.55 12.58 3.96
N LYS A 23 -4.37 12.18 3.46
CA LYS A 23 -3.56 13.04 2.58
C LYS A 23 -4.24 13.31 1.25
N VAL A 24 -4.74 12.26 0.58
CA VAL A 24 -5.40 12.40 -0.74
C VAL A 24 -6.65 13.26 -0.66
N LEU A 25 -7.44 13.11 0.40
CA LEU A 25 -8.66 13.89 0.63
C LEU A 25 -8.40 15.24 1.31
N ASN A 26 -7.14 15.58 1.58
CA ASN A 26 -6.74 16.78 2.33
C ASN A 26 -7.56 17.00 3.61
N CYS A 27 -7.67 15.95 4.42
CA CYS A 27 -8.43 15.97 5.67
C CYS A 27 -7.66 15.31 6.82
N SER A 28 -8.24 15.32 8.02
CA SER A 28 -7.58 14.71 9.19
C SER A 28 -7.75 13.19 9.21
N ARG A 29 -6.76 12.48 9.76
CA ARG A 29 -6.85 11.02 9.98
C ARG A 29 -8.04 10.64 10.87
N GLN A 30 -8.33 11.48 11.86
CA GLN A 30 -9.47 11.33 12.77
C GLN A 30 -10.79 11.43 12.02
N PHE A 31 -10.89 12.30 11.00
CA PHE A 31 -12.08 12.39 10.16
C PHE A 31 -12.32 11.10 9.39
N VAL A 32 -11.29 10.56 8.72
CA VAL A 32 -11.38 9.28 7.99
C VAL A 32 -11.80 8.13 8.91
N SER A 33 -11.20 8.05 10.10
CA SER A 33 -11.54 7.04 11.09
C SER A 33 -12.97 7.19 11.62
N LYS A 34 -13.44 8.42 11.88
CA LYS A 34 -14.83 8.66 12.29
C LYS A 34 -15.82 8.25 11.20
N VAL A 35 -15.56 8.62 9.94
CA VAL A 35 -16.44 8.28 8.81
C VAL A 35 -16.64 6.77 8.66
N SER A 36 -15.60 5.95 8.90
CA SER A 36 -15.73 4.50 8.84
C SER A 36 -16.50 3.91 10.03
N LEU A 37 -16.61 4.65 11.13
CA LEU A 37 -17.27 4.25 12.38
C LEU A 37 -18.72 4.73 12.51
N MET A 38 -19.14 5.72 11.73
CA MET A 38 -20.48 6.30 11.81
C MET A 38 -21.58 5.33 11.36
N ASP A 39 -22.67 5.29 12.13
CA ASP A 39 -23.91 4.58 11.76
C ASP A 39 -24.72 5.34 10.71
N LYS A 40 -24.65 6.67 10.73
CA LYS A 40 -25.24 7.52 9.68
C LYS A 40 -24.41 7.37 8.40
N GLY A 41 -25.09 7.00 7.31
CA GLY A 41 -24.46 6.87 5.99
C GLY A 41 -23.90 8.21 5.50
N ILE A 42 -22.80 8.14 4.74
CA ILE A 42 -22.24 9.30 4.04
C ILE A 42 -23.03 9.66 2.77
N SER A 43 -22.96 10.93 2.37
CA SER A 43 -23.60 11.40 1.14
C SER A 43 -22.96 10.78 -0.11
N GLU A 44 -23.66 10.87 -1.25
CA GLU A 44 -23.12 10.44 -2.55
C GLU A 44 -21.81 11.17 -2.89
N SER A 45 -21.78 12.48 -2.69
CA SER A 45 -20.62 13.30 -2.98
C SER A 45 -19.41 12.90 -2.15
N GLN A 46 -19.61 12.65 -0.85
CA GLN A 46 -18.56 12.17 0.05
C GLN A 46 -18.05 10.80 -0.38
N TRP A 47 -18.96 9.89 -0.75
CA TRP A 47 -18.59 8.58 -1.24
C TRP A 47 -17.79 8.63 -2.54
N ASN A 48 -18.19 9.48 -3.49
CA ASN A 48 -17.46 9.62 -4.75
C ASN A 48 -16.04 10.16 -4.53
N ALA A 49 -15.87 11.15 -3.65
CA ALA A 49 -14.54 11.64 -3.30
C ALA A 49 -13.68 10.56 -2.62
N ILE A 50 -14.24 9.83 -1.64
CA ILE A 50 -13.52 8.77 -0.92
C ILE A 50 -13.16 7.61 -1.85
N SER A 51 -14.10 7.15 -2.68
CA SER A 51 -13.86 6.04 -3.61
C SER A 51 -12.81 6.41 -4.67
N TYR A 52 -12.82 7.64 -5.17
CA TYR A 52 -11.76 8.13 -6.05
C TYR A 52 -10.40 8.15 -5.34
N GLY A 53 -10.35 8.63 -4.09
CA GLY A 53 -9.12 8.63 -3.29
C GLY A 53 -8.59 7.22 -3.01
N ILE A 54 -9.47 6.26 -2.75
CA ILE A 54 -9.13 4.84 -2.61
C ILE A 54 -8.47 4.32 -3.90
N SER A 55 -9.07 4.56 -5.07
CA SER A 55 -8.54 4.11 -6.35
C SER A 55 -7.13 4.66 -6.63
N ILE A 56 -6.86 5.92 -6.27
CA ILE A 56 -5.51 6.51 -6.41
C ILE A 56 -4.50 5.74 -5.55
N ILE A 57 -4.85 5.44 -4.30
CA ILE A 57 -3.97 4.75 -3.37
C ILE A 57 -3.72 3.32 -3.82
N GLU A 58 -4.75 2.60 -4.26
CA GLU A 58 -4.59 1.24 -4.80
C GLU A 58 -3.71 1.20 -6.05
N LEU A 59 -3.78 2.23 -6.90
CA LEU A 59 -2.88 2.37 -8.05
C LEU A 59 -1.43 2.61 -7.62
N ASP A 60 -1.20 3.44 -6.60
CA ASP A 60 0.15 3.68 -6.05
C ASP A 60 0.71 2.41 -5.37
N GLU A 61 -0.10 1.73 -4.56
CA GLU A 61 0.26 0.45 -3.94
C GLU A 61 0.66 -0.59 -5.00
N LYS A 62 -0.15 -0.72 -6.07
CA LYS A 62 0.15 -1.63 -7.18
C LYS A 62 1.40 -1.24 -7.97
N SER A 63 1.63 0.07 -8.15
CA SER A 63 2.84 0.59 -8.81
C SER A 63 4.08 0.29 -7.98
N ASN A 64 4.02 0.51 -6.66
CA ASN A 64 5.11 0.21 -5.74
C ASN A 64 5.37 -1.29 -5.65
N GLN A 65 4.32 -2.12 -5.61
CA GLN A 65 4.48 -3.58 -5.65
C GLN A 65 5.24 -4.02 -6.91
N LYS A 66 4.84 -3.53 -8.10
CA LYS A 66 5.56 -3.84 -9.35
C LYS A 66 7.01 -3.39 -9.34
N LYS A 67 7.32 -2.23 -8.76
CA LYS A 67 8.71 -1.75 -8.63
C LYS A 67 9.52 -2.67 -7.73
N ILE A 68 8.95 -3.11 -6.60
CA ILE A 68 9.59 -4.06 -5.68
C ILE A 68 9.85 -5.39 -6.40
N GLU A 69 8.84 -5.93 -7.11
CA GLU A 69 9.00 -7.15 -7.91
C GLU A 69 10.13 -7.03 -8.95
N GLN A 70 10.22 -5.89 -9.66
CA GLN A 70 11.30 -5.65 -10.61
C GLN A 70 12.68 -5.55 -9.96
N ILE A 71 12.78 -4.94 -8.77
CA ILE A 71 14.03 -4.87 -8.01
C ILE A 71 14.47 -6.28 -7.62
N ILE A 72 13.56 -7.11 -7.10
CA ILE A 72 13.84 -8.49 -6.73
C ILE A 72 14.29 -9.30 -7.95
N ILE A 73 13.61 -9.19 -9.10
CA ILE A 73 14.00 -9.90 -10.34
C ILE A 73 15.39 -9.47 -10.82
N LYS A 74 15.71 -8.17 -10.76
CA LYS A 74 17.05 -7.67 -11.14
C LYS A 74 18.12 -8.16 -10.17
N ALA A 75 17.87 -8.09 -8.87
CA ALA A 75 18.78 -8.61 -7.85
C ALA A 75 18.99 -10.12 -8.02
N ALA A 76 17.95 -10.89 -8.31
CA ALA A 76 18.05 -12.32 -8.60
C ALA A 76 18.98 -12.59 -9.80
N HIS A 77 18.79 -11.88 -10.92
CA HIS A 77 19.70 -12.02 -12.06
C HIS A 77 21.14 -11.64 -11.72
N LEU A 78 21.34 -10.53 -11.00
CA LEU A 78 22.68 -10.04 -10.63
C LEU A 78 23.38 -10.93 -9.59
N SER A 79 22.63 -11.71 -8.81
CA SER A 79 23.17 -12.68 -7.84
C SER A 79 23.94 -13.83 -8.53
N HIS A 80 23.73 -14.02 -9.82
CA HIS A 80 24.49 -14.95 -10.67
C HIS A 80 25.64 -14.28 -11.44
N SER A 81 25.95 -13.01 -11.16
CA SER A 81 27.06 -12.31 -11.80
C SER A 81 28.40 -13.02 -11.53
N LYS A 82 29.29 -13.00 -12.53
CA LYS A 82 30.68 -13.45 -12.39
C LYS A 82 31.52 -12.49 -11.55
N GLU A 83 31.08 -11.25 -11.43
CA GLU A 83 31.73 -10.22 -10.64
C GLU A 83 31.30 -10.33 -9.17
N ARG A 84 32.28 -10.58 -8.29
CA ARG A 84 32.04 -10.92 -6.88
C ARG A 84 31.34 -9.81 -6.11
N GLU A 85 31.67 -8.55 -6.38
CA GLU A 85 31.08 -7.39 -5.71
C GLU A 85 29.60 -7.22 -6.07
N ILE A 86 29.26 -7.31 -7.36
CA ILE A 86 27.88 -7.25 -7.86
C ILE A 86 27.05 -8.40 -7.29
N LYS A 87 27.61 -9.61 -7.29
CA LYS A 87 26.95 -10.78 -6.71
C LYS A 87 26.64 -10.59 -5.23
N HIS A 88 27.62 -10.11 -4.44
CA HIS A 88 27.44 -9.92 -3.01
C HIS A 88 26.41 -8.84 -2.69
N PHE A 89 26.46 -7.71 -3.40
CA PHE A 89 25.46 -6.65 -3.28
C PHE A 89 24.04 -7.14 -3.60
N ALA A 90 23.89 -7.90 -4.69
CA ALA A 90 22.61 -8.45 -5.09
C ALA A 90 22.04 -9.46 -4.08
N GLN A 91 22.89 -10.26 -3.43
CA GLN A 91 22.48 -11.18 -2.37
C GLN A 91 21.95 -10.43 -1.13
N ILE A 92 22.66 -9.38 -0.68
CA ILE A 92 22.21 -8.55 0.44
C ILE A 92 20.84 -7.92 0.15
N GLU A 93 20.65 -7.41 -1.07
CA GLU A 93 19.37 -6.80 -1.46
C GLU A 93 18.24 -7.85 -1.48
N LEU A 94 18.51 -9.08 -1.94
CA LEU A 94 17.53 -10.17 -1.88
C LEU A 94 17.16 -10.53 -0.43
N ASP A 95 18.14 -10.68 0.46
CA ASP A 95 17.91 -11.02 1.88
C ASP A 95 17.02 -9.97 2.57
N LYS A 96 17.27 -8.69 2.31
CA LYS A 96 16.44 -7.58 2.80
C LYS A 96 14.98 -7.70 2.37
N TRP A 97 14.71 -8.07 1.11
CA TRP A 97 13.34 -8.23 0.63
C TRP A 97 12.67 -9.50 1.16
N ILE A 98 13.42 -10.58 1.36
CA ILE A 98 12.93 -11.81 2.02
C ILE A 98 12.49 -11.49 3.45
N GLU A 99 13.30 -10.75 4.22
CA GLU A 99 12.92 -10.32 5.56
C GLU A 99 11.69 -9.41 5.56
N ALA A 100 11.62 -8.44 4.64
CA ALA A 100 10.51 -7.51 4.55
C ALA A 100 9.18 -8.22 4.20
N LEU A 101 9.21 -9.18 3.27
CA LEU A 101 8.05 -9.97 2.89
C LEU A 101 7.68 -11.01 3.97
N GLY A 102 8.68 -11.63 4.61
CA GLY A 102 8.47 -12.62 5.68
C GLY A 102 7.90 -12.03 6.98
N ARG A 103 8.17 -10.75 7.28
CA ARG A 103 7.55 -10.03 8.41
C ARG A 103 6.12 -9.56 8.12
N ALA A 104 5.71 -9.55 6.85
CA ALA A 104 4.39 -9.10 6.41
C ALA A 104 3.38 -10.24 6.23
N ALA A 105 3.81 -11.50 6.36
CA ALA A 105 3.00 -12.72 6.29
C ALA A 105 2.62 -13.22 7.69
#